data_AF-A0A947YW70-F1
#
_entry.id   AF-A0A947YW70-F1
#
_cell.length_a   1.000
_cell.length_b   1.000
_cell.length_c   1.000
_cell.angle_alpha   90.00
_cell.angle_beta   90.00
_cell.angle_gamma   90.00
#
_symmetry.space_group_name_H-M   'P 1'
#
loop_
_entity.id
_entity.type
_entity.pdbx_description
1 polymer ?
#
loop_
_entity_poly.entity_id
_entity_poly.type
_entity_poly.pdbx_seq_one_letter_code
_entity_poly.pdbx_strand_id
1 'polypeptide(L)'
;MKTLISFLVTITLMLTGCENSETESNNSNNTNNNNIIVDYDHTECKNGEKKSLTDFDFSGFECIYYNYDGSGNLEMSHINAIFNCCPDDTLGLTGDVTVSGTSIGIVESDNGGNCNCMCPYDLHYDISNLPSGNYMITFNSFEEVVDIDLSGAIEGVICVDRLNEPFGCLQGGQRGCNCQDSTECMGGDGYCYGFSEFSNVCVNSCETTEDCPMPDLEECLEDESGEWYCSPVSSFDTF
;
A
#
# COMPACT_ATOMS: atom_id res chain seq x y z
N MET A 1 -11.81 -66.01 -47.17
CA MET A 1 -13.11 -65.55 -46.61
C MET A 1 -13.13 -65.94 -45.13
N LYS A 2 -12.75 -65.02 -44.23
CA LYS A 2 -12.92 -65.08 -42.76
C LYS A 2 -12.54 -63.70 -42.19
N THR A 3 -13.58 -62.89 -42.18
CA THR A 3 -14.00 -61.79 -41.31
C THR A 3 -13.04 -61.16 -40.29
N LEU A 4 -12.96 -59.82 -40.42
CA LEU A 4 -12.68 -58.78 -39.42
C LEU A 4 -13.16 -59.09 -37.99
N ILE A 5 -12.39 -58.67 -36.98
CA ILE A 5 -12.85 -57.80 -35.88
C ILE A 5 -11.71 -56.87 -35.47
N SER A 6 -11.94 -55.57 -35.66
CA SER A 6 -11.12 -54.44 -35.20
C SER A 6 -11.43 -54.17 -33.72
N PHE A 7 -10.43 -54.06 -32.86
CA PHE A 7 -10.56 -53.51 -31.52
C PHE A 7 -9.69 -52.26 -31.42
N LEU A 8 -10.32 -51.11 -31.66
CA LEU A 8 -9.75 -49.79 -31.44
C LEU A 8 -10.07 -49.37 -30.00
N VAL A 9 -9.15 -49.59 -29.07
CA VAL A 9 -9.26 -49.09 -27.70
C VAL A 9 -8.78 -47.65 -27.70
N THR A 10 -9.73 -46.71 -27.68
CA THR A 10 -9.48 -45.28 -27.50
C THR A 10 -9.46 -45.00 -26.00
N ILE A 11 -8.28 -44.67 -25.46
CA ILE A 11 -8.11 -44.17 -24.10
C ILE A 11 -8.52 -42.70 -24.10
N THR A 12 -9.60 -42.39 -23.40
CA THR A 12 -10.09 -41.05 -23.16
C THR A 12 -9.20 -40.36 -22.12
N LEU A 13 -8.54 -39.25 -22.49
CA LEU A 13 -7.90 -38.33 -21.56
C LEU A 13 -8.96 -37.70 -20.65
N MET A 14 -8.82 -37.88 -19.33
CA MET A 14 -9.48 -37.02 -18.36
C MET A 14 -8.66 -35.74 -18.21
N LEU A 15 -9.16 -34.64 -18.76
CA LEU A 15 -8.73 -33.30 -18.40
C LEU A 15 -9.50 -32.92 -17.13
N THR A 16 -8.80 -32.91 -16.00
CA THR A 16 -9.27 -32.19 -14.81
C THR A 16 -8.98 -30.72 -15.05
N GLY A 17 -9.99 -29.97 -15.53
CA GLY A 17 -9.96 -28.51 -15.46
C GLY A 17 -10.18 -28.09 -14.01
N CYS A 18 -9.21 -27.38 -13.43
CA CYS A 18 -9.50 -26.53 -12.28
C CYS A 18 -10.30 -25.34 -12.82
N GLU A 19 -11.54 -25.18 -12.36
CA GLU A 19 -12.20 -23.88 -12.38
C GLU A 19 -11.44 -23.00 -11.39
N ASN A 20 -10.80 -21.95 -11.90
CA ASN A 20 -10.46 -20.82 -11.05
C ASN A 20 -11.80 -20.17 -10.69
N SER A 21 -12.18 -20.26 -9.42
CA SER A 21 -13.23 -19.41 -8.89
C SER A 21 -12.68 -17.99 -8.81
N GLU A 22 -13.05 -17.16 -9.78
CA GLU A 22 -13.04 -15.71 -9.62
C GLU A 22 -13.87 -15.42 -8.37
N THR A 23 -13.21 -14.90 -7.34
CA THR A 23 -13.88 -14.46 -6.14
C THR A 23 -14.44 -13.09 -6.49
N GLU A 24 -15.73 -13.03 -6.82
CA GLU A 24 -16.47 -11.77 -6.96
C GLU A 24 -16.49 -11.08 -5.58
N SER A 25 -15.58 -10.14 -5.38
CA SER A 25 -15.63 -9.16 -4.31
C SER A 25 -16.88 -8.28 -4.53
N ASN A 26 -17.88 -8.43 -3.68
CA ASN A 26 -19.11 -7.63 -3.76
C ASN A 26 -18.85 -6.23 -3.18
N ASN A 27 -18.47 -5.27 -4.02
CA ASN A 27 -18.44 -3.86 -3.62
C ASN A 27 -19.86 -3.26 -3.62
N SER A 28 -20.30 -2.77 -2.46
CA SER A 28 -21.55 -2.04 -2.31
C SER A 28 -21.34 -0.57 -2.65
N ASN A 29 -21.43 -0.24 -3.94
CA ASN A 29 -21.36 1.14 -4.42
C ASN A 29 -22.55 1.96 -3.92
N ASN A 30 -22.33 2.82 -2.92
CA ASN A 30 -23.28 3.84 -2.51
C ASN A 30 -22.87 5.21 -3.10
N THR A 31 -22.84 5.28 -4.44
CA THR A 31 -22.59 6.54 -5.15
C THR A 31 -23.92 7.27 -5.38
N ASN A 32 -24.04 8.50 -4.86
CA ASN A 32 -25.18 9.37 -5.12
C ASN A 32 -25.18 9.97 -6.55
N ASN A 33 -24.25 9.53 -7.40
CA ASN A 33 -24.11 9.88 -8.80
C ASN A 33 -23.97 8.60 -9.63
N ASN A 34 -25.07 8.22 -10.32
CA ASN A 34 -25.23 6.94 -11.02
C ASN A 34 -24.25 6.69 -12.21
N ASN A 35 -23.24 7.54 -12.41
CA ASN A 35 -22.28 7.45 -13.51
C ASN A 35 -20.82 7.25 -13.07
N ILE A 36 -20.50 7.39 -11.78
CA ILE A 36 -19.14 7.15 -11.29
C ILE A 36 -18.98 5.64 -11.08
N ILE A 37 -17.92 5.10 -11.68
CA ILE A 37 -17.55 3.69 -11.54
C ILE A 37 -16.34 3.64 -10.62
N VAL A 38 -16.37 2.71 -9.68
CA VAL A 38 -15.26 2.46 -8.77
C VAL A 38 -14.92 0.99 -8.90
N ASP A 39 -13.66 0.71 -9.25
CA ASP A 39 -13.05 -0.59 -9.09
C ASP A 39 -12.08 -0.55 -7.89
N TYR A 40 -11.94 -1.68 -7.21
CA TYR A 40 -11.09 -1.81 -6.04
C TYR A 40 -10.39 -3.15 -6.02
N ASP A 41 -9.10 -3.11 -5.76
CA ASP A 41 -8.26 -4.28 -5.58
C ASP A 41 -7.28 -4.05 -4.43
N HIS A 42 -6.63 -5.11 -3.98
CA HIS A 42 -5.59 -4.99 -2.98
C HIS A 42 -4.54 -6.09 -3.13
N THR A 43 -3.33 -5.83 -2.66
CA THR A 43 -2.33 -6.90 -2.53
C THR A 43 -2.75 -7.88 -1.45
N GLU A 44 -2.14 -9.07 -1.45
CA GLU A 44 -2.10 -9.85 -0.22
C GLU A 44 -1.29 -9.14 0.86
N CYS A 45 -1.41 -9.62 2.09
CA CYS A 45 -0.55 -9.22 3.19
C CYS A 45 0.92 -9.31 2.77
N LYS A 46 1.65 -8.20 2.92
CA LYS A 46 3.04 -8.13 2.47
C LYS A 46 3.96 -9.01 3.30
N ASN A 47 3.75 -9.20 4.61
CA ASN A 47 4.36 -10.28 5.43
C ASN A 47 5.89 -10.51 5.31
N GLY A 48 6.65 -9.54 4.81
CA GLY A 48 8.07 -9.76 4.50
C GLY A 48 8.45 -9.74 3.00
N GLU A 49 7.45 -9.81 2.14
CA GLU A 49 7.56 -9.91 0.70
C GLU A 49 7.24 -8.55 0.06
N LYS A 50 7.99 -8.18 -0.99
CA LYS A 50 7.66 -7.00 -1.80
C LYS A 50 6.49 -7.33 -2.72
N LYS A 51 5.28 -7.33 -2.17
CA LYS A 51 4.02 -7.28 -2.92
C LYS A 51 3.63 -5.81 -2.97
N SER A 52 4.15 -5.06 -3.94
CA SER A 52 3.76 -3.65 -4.12
C SER A 52 3.03 -3.47 -5.44
N LEU A 53 2.04 -2.58 -5.41
CA LEU A 53 1.35 -2.10 -6.62
C LEU A 53 2.16 -1.02 -7.36
N THR A 54 3.28 -0.58 -6.79
CA THR A 54 4.14 0.45 -7.38
C THR A 54 5.59 -0.03 -7.51
N ASP A 55 6.31 0.56 -8.47
CA ASP A 55 7.75 0.31 -8.64
C ASP A 55 8.60 1.04 -7.59
N PHE A 56 8.01 2.01 -6.88
CA PHE A 56 8.67 2.80 -5.85
C PHE A 56 8.94 1.98 -4.58
N ASP A 57 9.93 2.42 -3.80
CA ASP A 57 10.23 1.86 -2.48
C ASP A 57 9.79 2.83 -1.39
N PHE A 58 8.63 2.54 -0.80
CA PHE A 58 8.04 3.34 0.29
C PHE A 58 8.27 2.70 1.66
N SER A 59 9.34 1.90 1.84
CA SER A 59 9.65 1.30 3.14
C SER A 59 9.73 2.34 4.26
N GLY A 60 8.98 2.10 5.35
CA GLY A 60 8.88 3.00 6.50
C GLY A 60 7.95 4.21 6.30
N PHE A 61 7.23 4.28 5.19
CA PHE A 61 6.21 5.28 4.92
C PHE A 61 4.85 4.63 4.63
N GLU A 62 3.79 5.34 4.97
CA GLU A 62 2.42 5.07 4.48
C GLU A 62 2.07 6.19 3.52
N CYS A 63 1.61 5.86 2.31
CA CYS A 63 1.50 6.84 1.23
C CYS A 63 0.21 6.70 0.43
N ILE A 64 -0.32 7.82 -0.05
CA ILE A 64 -1.31 7.89 -1.11
C ILE A 64 -0.60 8.28 -2.40
N TYR A 65 -0.49 7.34 -3.33
CA TYR A 65 -0.12 7.62 -4.71
C TYR A 65 -1.38 7.84 -5.55
N TYR A 66 -1.36 8.81 -6.45
CA TYR A 66 -2.47 9.08 -7.34
C TYR A 66 -2.01 9.50 -8.73
N ASN A 67 -2.81 9.14 -9.72
CA ASN A 67 -2.61 9.47 -11.12
C ASN A 67 -3.96 9.75 -11.78
N TYR A 68 -4.14 10.94 -12.32
CA TYR A 68 -5.33 11.34 -13.06
C TYR A 68 -4.98 11.61 -14.51
N ASP A 69 -5.74 11.02 -15.43
CA ASP A 69 -5.46 11.08 -16.87
C ASP A 69 -5.91 12.39 -17.55
N GLY A 70 -6.50 13.32 -16.79
CA GLY A 70 -7.05 14.58 -17.31
C GLY A 70 -8.37 14.42 -18.07
N SER A 71 -8.89 13.19 -18.20
CA SER A 71 -10.05 12.83 -19.02
C SER A 71 -11.15 12.10 -18.23
N GLY A 72 -10.93 11.86 -16.95
CA GLY A 72 -11.94 11.40 -16.00
C GLY A 72 -11.64 10.09 -15.31
N ASN A 73 -10.42 9.56 -15.44
CA ASN A 73 -9.97 8.36 -14.73
C ASN A 73 -8.91 8.76 -13.70
N LEU A 74 -9.22 8.48 -12.43
CA LEU A 74 -8.34 8.68 -11.29
C LEU A 74 -7.96 7.31 -10.73
N GLU A 75 -6.70 6.94 -10.92
CA GLU A 75 -6.07 5.81 -10.25
C GLU A 75 -5.51 6.30 -8.91
N MET A 76 -5.77 5.55 -7.84
CA MET A 76 -5.17 5.81 -6.53
C MET A 76 -4.70 4.51 -5.91
N SER A 77 -3.60 4.61 -5.15
CA SER A 77 -3.11 3.51 -4.34
C SER A 77 -2.80 4.01 -2.93
N HIS A 78 -3.42 3.39 -1.94
CA HIS A 78 -3.02 3.54 -0.54
C HIS A 78 -1.98 2.48 -0.22
N ILE A 79 -0.75 2.91 -0.06
CA ILE A 79 0.45 2.10 0.04
C ILE A 79 0.83 1.90 1.50
N ASN A 80 1.09 0.65 1.87
CA ASN A 80 1.42 0.22 3.23
C ASN A 80 0.33 0.52 4.27
N ALA A 81 -0.94 0.48 3.86
CA ALA A 81 -2.08 0.59 4.76
C ALA A 81 -2.08 -0.58 5.76
N ILE A 82 -2.17 -0.28 7.06
CA ILE A 82 -1.98 -1.28 8.13
C ILE A 82 -3.32 -1.88 8.57
N PHE A 83 -3.49 -3.19 8.36
CA PHE A 83 -4.68 -3.94 8.73
C PHE A 83 -4.34 -5.24 9.47
N ASN A 84 -5.33 -5.90 10.07
CA ASN A 84 -5.13 -7.24 10.63
C ASN A 84 -4.73 -8.25 9.54
N CYS A 85 -3.75 -9.12 9.79
CA CYS A 85 -3.28 -10.06 8.75
C CYS A 85 -4.31 -11.12 8.34
N CYS A 86 -5.37 -11.31 9.13
CA CYS A 86 -6.52 -12.09 8.73
C CYS A 86 -7.77 -11.21 8.74
N PRO A 87 -8.04 -10.49 7.64
CA PRO A 87 -9.33 -9.87 7.41
C PRO A 87 -10.46 -10.88 7.56
N ASP A 88 -11.68 -10.42 7.79
CA ASP A 88 -12.85 -11.30 7.93
C ASP A 88 -12.95 -12.29 6.76
N ASP A 89 -13.13 -13.58 7.06
CA ASP A 89 -13.14 -14.64 6.05
C ASP A 89 -14.29 -14.52 5.03
N THR A 90 -15.34 -13.74 5.36
CA THR A 90 -16.51 -13.56 4.49
C THR A 90 -16.46 -12.23 3.74
N LEU A 91 -16.05 -11.15 4.40
CA LEU A 91 -16.05 -9.79 3.83
C LEU A 91 -14.69 -9.39 3.26
N GLY A 92 -13.59 -9.99 3.74
CA GLY A 92 -12.23 -9.66 3.32
C GLY A 92 -11.80 -8.24 3.71
N LEU A 93 -10.81 -7.71 2.99
CA LEU A 93 -10.52 -6.27 3.00
C LEU A 93 -11.48 -5.55 2.06
N THR A 94 -12.04 -4.43 2.52
CA THR A 94 -12.95 -3.61 1.73
C THR A 94 -12.45 -2.17 1.65
N GLY A 95 -12.68 -1.55 0.50
CA GLY A 95 -12.42 -0.12 0.26
C GLY A 95 -13.65 0.53 -0.37
N ASP A 96 -14.52 1.10 0.47
CA ASP A 96 -15.75 1.76 0.01
C ASP A 96 -15.46 3.22 -0.38
N VAL A 97 -15.77 3.56 -1.63
CA VAL A 97 -15.60 4.92 -2.15
C VAL A 97 -16.95 5.63 -2.26
N THR A 98 -17.01 6.85 -1.72
CA THR A 98 -18.16 7.74 -1.81
C THR A 98 -17.75 9.03 -2.50
N VAL A 99 -18.47 9.42 -3.55
CA VAL A 99 -18.25 10.71 -4.22
C VAL A 99 -19.49 11.58 -4.07
N SER A 100 -19.31 12.77 -3.50
CA SER A 100 -20.38 13.75 -3.26
C SER A 100 -19.89 15.15 -3.62
N GLY A 101 -20.25 15.62 -4.82
CA GLY A 101 -19.73 16.89 -5.34
C GLY A 101 -18.21 16.84 -5.52
N THR A 102 -17.49 17.67 -4.77
CA THR A 102 -16.02 17.79 -4.76
C THR A 102 -15.36 17.04 -3.61
N SER A 103 -16.10 16.13 -2.95
CA SER A 103 -15.59 15.32 -1.86
C SER A 103 -15.56 13.86 -2.25
N ILE A 104 -14.42 13.21 -2.02
CA ILE A 104 -14.21 11.77 -2.19
C ILE A 104 -13.87 11.21 -0.81
N GLY A 105 -14.74 10.37 -0.27
CA GLY A 105 -14.51 9.66 0.99
C GLY A 105 -14.19 8.20 0.71
N ILE A 106 -13.09 7.71 1.25
CA ILE A 106 -12.63 6.32 1.12
C ILE A 106 -12.65 5.72 2.52
N VAL A 107 -13.37 4.61 2.68
CA VAL A 107 -13.49 3.89 3.94
C VAL A 107 -12.93 2.49 3.76
N GLU A 108 -11.82 2.24 4.41
CA GLU A 108 -11.07 0.99 4.37
C GLU A 108 -11.29 0.20 5.67
N SER A 109 -11.37 -1.13 5.55
CA SER A 109 -11.69 -2.00 6.67
C SER A 109 -11.20 -3.42 6.42
N ASP A 110 -10.63 -4.04 7.47
CA ASP A 110 -10.38 -5.49 7.52
C ASP A 110 -11.60 -6.30 7.97
N ASN A 111 -12.72 -5.60 8.22
CA ASN A 111 -14.01 -6.12 8.61
C ASN A 111 -14.01 -6.92 9.91
N GLY A 112 -13.09 -6.61 10.82
CA GLY A 112 -13.03 -7.23 12.15
C GLY A 112 -12.12 -8.44 12.18
N GLY A 113 -11.00 -8.38 11.46
CA GLY A 113 -9.94 -9.36 11.58
C GLY A 113 -9.43 -9.49 13.02
N ASN A 114 -9.16 -10.71 13.46
CA ASN A 114 -8.88 -11.01 14.88
C ASN A 114 -7.54 -11.74 15.11
N CYS A 115 -6.65 -11.77 14.13
CA CYS A 115 -5.33 -12.35 14.33
C CYS A 115 -4.48 -11.44 15.23
N ASN A 116 -3.59 -12.04 16.00
CA ASN A 116 -2.63 -11.29 16.82
C ASN A 116 -1.42 -10.85 15.97
N CYS A 117 -1.69 -10.14 14.87
CA CYS A 117 -0.69 -9.56 13.99
C CYS A 117 -1.30 -8.42 13.16
N MET A 118 -0.46 -7.47 12.77
CA MET A 118 -0.77 -6.41 11.82
C MET A 118 0.08 -6.62 10.58
N CYS A 119 -0.44 -6.24 9.42
CA CYS A 119 0.23 -6.39 8.15
C CYS A 119 -0.02 -5.19 7.24
N PRO A 120 1.01 -4.73 6.51
CA PRO A 120 0.81 -3.76 5.44
C PRO A 120 0.21 -4.41 4.21
N TYR A 121 -0.70 -3.66 3.58
CA TYR A 121 -1.33 -3.95 2.31
C TYR A 121 -1.17 -2.73 1.39
N ASP A 122 -1.15 -2.96 0.07
CA ASP A 122 -1.44 -1.88 -0.87
C ASP A 122 -2.89 -2.04 -1.34
N LEU A 123 -3.67 -0.99 -1.21
CA LEU A 123 -5.06 -0.91 -1.68
C LEU A 123 -5.09 -0.05 -2.95
N HIS A 124 -5.89 -0.45 -3.94
CA HIS A 124 -5.99 0.20 -5.24
C HIS A 124 -7.42 0.62 -5.52
N TYR A 125 -7.58 1.77 -6.16
CA TYR A 125 -8.85 2.32 -6.60
C TYR A 125 -8.73 2.85 -8.03
N ASP A 126 -9.62 2.42 -8.91
CA ASP A 126 -9.87 3.08 -10.20
C ASP A 126 -11.22 3.78 -10.11
N ILE A 127 -11.21 5.11 -10.14
CA ILE A 127 -12.42 5.93 -10.15
C ILE A 127 -12.59 6.53 -11.55
N SER A 128 -13.52 5.97 -12.30
CA SER A 128 -13.81 6.41 -13.67
C SER A 128 -15.03 7.33 -13.75
N ASN A 129 -15.08 8.14 -14.81
CA ASN A 129 -16.07 9.20 -15.03
C ASN A 129 -16.09 10.28 -13.95
N LEU A 130 -14.95 10.53 -13.30
CA LEU A 130 -14.78 11.63 -12.36
C LEU A 130 -14.64 12.95 -13.15
N PRO A 131 -15.53 13.94 -12.99
CA PRO A 131 -15.38 15.23 -13.67
C PRO A 131 -14.07 15.93 -13.28
N SER A 132 -13.52 16.74 -14.19
CA SER A 132 -12.38 17.58 -13.83
C SER A 132 -12.76 18.63 -12.79
N GLY A 133 -11.85 18.90 -11.85
CA GLY A 133 -12.07 19.88 -10.78
C GLY A 133 -11.16 19.64 -9.59
N ASN A 134 -11.36 20.44 -8.53
CA ASN A 134 -10.64 20.27 -7.27
C ASN A 134 -11.42 19.33 -6.36
N TYR A 135 -10.72 18.40 -5.74
CA TYR A 135 -11.30 17.38 -4.88
C TYR A 135 -10.61 17.36 -3.51
N MET A 136 -11.43 17.30 -2.46
CA MET A 136 -10.97 16.92 -1.13
C MET A 136 -11.17 15.43 -0.96
N ILE A 137 -10.08 14.70 -0.76
CA ILE A 137 -10.06 13.26 -0.58
C ILE A 137 -9.77 12.96 0.89
N THR A 138 -10.59 12.10 1.49
CA THR A 138 -10.43 11.67 2.88
C THR A 138 -10.40 10.16 2.94
N PHE A 139 -9.36 9.59 3.54
CA PHE A 139 -9.31 8.18 3.91
C PHE A 139 -9.62 8.09 5.41
N ASN A 140 -10.35 7.08 5.86
CA ASN A 140 -10.62 6.88 7.29
C ASN A 140 -9.38 6.40 8.08
N SER A 141 -8.47 5.72 7.39
CA SER A 141 -7.21 5.18 7.88
C SER A 141 -6.06 6.19 7.84
N PHE A 142 -6.16 7.20 6.97
CA PHE A 142 -5.15 8.24 6.77
C PHE A 142 -5.65 9.55 7.38
N GLU A 143 -4.95 10.08 8.39
CA GLU A 143 -5.44 11.21 9.20
C GLU A 143 -5.45 12.56 8.46
N GLU A 144 -4.94 12.60 7.23
CA GLU A 144 -4.81 13.82 6.44
C GLU A 144 -5.88 13.92 5.35
N VAL A 145 -6.48 15.12 5.22
CA VAL A 145 -7.34 15.46 4.08
C VAL A 145 -6.46 15.93 2.95
N VAL A 146 -6.58 15.26 1.81
CA VAL A 146 -5.78 15.53 0.62
C VAL A 146 -6.57 16.44 -0.33
N ASP A 147 -6.06 17.63 -0.63
CA ASP A 147 -6.64 18.54 -1.65
C ASP A 147 -5.88 18.37 -2.98
N ILE A 148 -6.56 17.91 -4.03
CA ILE A 148 -5.97 17.66 -5.35
C ILE A 148 -6.71 18.45 -6.43
N ASP A 149 -5.96 19.19 -7.23
CA ASP A 149 -6.44 19.82 -8.46
C ASP A 149 -6.39 18.81 -9.62
N LEU A 150 -7.55 18.22 -9.94
CA LEU A 150 -7.76 17.31 -11.07
C LEU A 150 -8.30 18.06 -12.31
N SER A 151 -7.96 19.34 -12.48
CA SER A 151 -8.36 20.11 -13.67
C SER A 151 -7.63 19.69 -14.95
N GLY A 152 -6.53 18.96 -14.82
CA GLY A 152 -5.75 18.36 -15.91
C GLY A 152 -5.00 17.13 -15.45
N ALA A 153 -4.26 16.47 -16.35
CA ALA A 153 -3.49 15.28 -16.01
C ALA A 153 -2.44 15.60 -14.94
N ILE A 154 -2.39 14.80 -13.89
CA ILE A 154 -1.50 14.98 -12.74
C ILE A 154 -1.16 13.64 -12.12
N GLU A 155 0.07 13.53 -11.64
CA GLU A 155 0.57 12.42 -10.84
C GLU A 155 1.17 13.01 -9.57
N GLY A 156 0.98 12.34 -8.44
CA GLY A 156 1.55 12.77 -7.18
C GLY A 156 1.56 11.69 -6.13
N VAL A 157 2.26 11.99 -5.05
CA VAL A 157 2.35 11.14 -3.86
C VAL A 157 2.30 12.02 -2.62
N ILE A 158 1.60 11.54 -1.61
CA ILE A 158 1.53 12.14 -0.28
C ILE A 158 1.84 11.04 0.71
N CYS A 159 2.75 11.27 1.63
CA CYS A 159 3.20 10.26 2.58
C CYS A 159 3.17 10.80 4.00
N VAL A 160 3.05 9.89 4.95
CA VAL A 160 3.36 10.11 6.35
C VAL A 160 4.47 9.17 6.78
N ASP A 161 5.31 9.64 7.70
CA ASP A 161 6.37 8.82 8.26
C ASP A 161 5.80 7.84 9.30
N ARG A 162 6.09 6.55 9.13
CA ARG A 162 5.68 5.46 10.02
C ARG A 162 6.89 4.68 10.57
N LEU A 163 8.05 5.31 10.71
CA LEU A 163 9.29 4.66 11.18
C LEU A 163 9.14 3.94 12.52
N ASN A 164 8.22 4.38 13.39
CA ASN A 164 7.97 3.77 14.71
C ASN A 164 6.93 2.65 14.70
N GLU A 165 6.37 2.32 13.54
CA GLU A 165 5.46 1.21 13.38
C GLU A 165 6.22 0.00 12.82
N PRO A 166 6.72 -0.92 13.68
CA PRO A 166 7.56 -2.04 13.26
C PRO A 166 6.86 -3.04 12.32
N PHE A 167 5.61 -2.79 11.94
CA PHE A 167 4.78 -3.62 11.08
C PHE A 167 5.24 -3.62 9.62
N GLY A 168 6.11 -2.68 9.21
CA GLY A 168 6.58 -2.50 7.83
C GLY A 168 7.89 -3.20 7.46
N CYS A 169 8.55 -3.91 8.38
CA CYS A 169 9.83 -4.54 8.05
C CYS A 169 9.65 -5.74 7.12
N LEU A 170 9.69 -5.50 5.80
CA LEU A 170 9.55 -6.56 4.82
C LEU A 170 10.81 -7.47 4.82
N GLN A 171 12.00 -6.88 4.92
CA GLN A 171 13.24 -7.63 5.07
C GLN A 171 14.11 -6.97 6.13
N GLY A 172 14.75 -7.79 6.96
CA GLY A 172 15.68 -7.30 7.97
C GLY A 172 16.71 -6.35 7.36
N GLY A 173 16.90 -5.22 8.02
CA GLY A 173 17.80 -4.16 7.57
C GLY A 173 17.19 -3.12 6.64
N GLN A 174 15.90 -3.18 6.29
CA GLN A 174 15.24 -2.09 5.56
C GLN A 174 14.92 -0.89 6.45
N ARG A 175 14.64 0.27 5.84
CA ARG A 175 14.14 1.46 6.56
C ARG A 175 12.91 1.10 7.41
N GLY A 176 12.90 1.55 8.66
CA GLY A 176 11.86 1.23 9.66
C GLY A 176 12.00 -0.14 10.34
N CYS A 177 12.95 -0.98 9.92
CA CYS A 177 13.23 -2.24 10.61
C CYS A 177 14.02 -2.01 11.89
N ASN A 178 13.72 -2.80 12.92
CA ASN A 178 14.54 -2.80 14.13
C ASN A 178 16.00 -3.18 13.82
N CYS A 179 16.93 -2.53 14.50
CA CYS A 179 18.36 -2.78 14.36
C CYS A 179 19.06 -2.82 15.73
N GLN A 180 20.20 -3.50 15.81
CA GLN A 180 21.12 -3.43 16.94
C GLN A 180 22.25 -2.45 16.69
N ASP A 181 22.72 -2.39 15.44
CA ASP A 181 23.76 -1.46 14.99
C ASP A 181 23.59 -1.12 13.50
N SER A 182 24.28 -0.07 13.04
CA SER A 182 24.17 0.45 11.68
C SER A 182 24.60 -0.54 10.60
N THR A 183 25.38 -1.59 10.93
CA THR A 183 25.80 -2.58 9.93
C THR A 183 24.65 -3.48 9.46
N GLU A 184 23.56 -3.52 10.22
CA GLU A 184 22.34 -4.22 9.85
C GLU A 184 21.49 -3.43 8.84
N CYS A 185 21.72 -2.12 8.70
CA CYS A 185 20.85 -1.22 7.96
C CYS A 185 21.30 -1.02 6.51
N MET A 186 20.38 -1.22 5.57
CA MET A 186 20.55 -1.09 4.12
C MET A 186 21.82 -1.77 3.57
N GLY A 187 22.17 -2.94 4.10
CA GLY A 187 23.39 -3.65 3.70
C GLY A 187 24.70 -3.03 4.21
N GLY A 188 24.61 -2.18 5.24
CA GLY A 188 25.72 -1.45 5.86
C GLY A 188 25.79 0.02 5.46
N ASP A 189 24.92 0.49 4.58
CA ASP A 189 24.88 1.88 4.10
C ASP A 189 23.85 2.74 4.88
N GLY A 190 23.07 2.14 5.77
CA GLY A 190 22.09 2.85 6.62
C GLY A 190 22.63 3.17 8.02
N TYR A 191 21.77 3.82 8.81
CA TYR A 191 22.07 4.21 10.18
C TYR A 191 21.06 3.58 11.14
N CYS A 192 21.52 3.07 12.29
CA CYS A 192 20.66 2.52 13.32
C CYS A 192 20.25 3.61 14.31
N TYR A 193 19.14 4.28 14.00
CA TYR A 193 18.64 5.42 14.74
C TYR A 193 17.93 4.99 16.03
N GLY A 194 18.37 5.54 17.16
CA GLY A 194 17.79 5.26 18.47
C GLY A 194 16.75 6.28 18.89
N PHE A 195 15.52 5.83 19.10
CA PHE A 195 14.50 6.63 19.77
C PHE A 195 14.63 6.47 21.28
N SER A 196 14.47 7.56 22.04
CA SER A 196 14.53 7.50 23.51
C SER A 196 13.44 6.64 24.16
N GLU A 197 12.35 6.36 23.43
CA GLU A 197 11.16 5.66 23.94
C GLU A 197 10.85 4.35 23.20
N PHE A 198 11.57 4.04 22.11
CA PHE A 198 11.29 2.88 21.26
C PHE A 198 12.57 2.09 20.92
N SER A 199 12.40 0.95 20.27
CA SER A 199 13.51 0.18 19.71
C SER A 199 14.22 1.01 18.63
N ASN A 200 15.53 0.79 18.47
CA ASN A 200 16.29 1.42 17.39
C ASN A 200 15.78 0.90 16.04
N VAL A 201 15.72 1.78 15.04
CA VAL A 201 15.29 1.42 13.68
C VAL A 201 16.32 1.87 12.64
N CYS A 202 16.35 1.15 11.52
CA CYS A 202 17.13 1.55 10.37
C CYS A 202 16.53 2.79 9.69
N VAL A 203 17.37 3.76 9.42
CA VAL A 203 17.09 4.92 8.57
C VAL A 203 18.18 5.05 7.51
N ASN A 204 17.92 5.86 6.49
CA ASN A 204 18.91 6.14 5.45
C ASN A 204 20.03 7.03 6.00
N SER A 205 21.26 6.81 5.53
CA SER A 205 22.34 7.79 5.68
C SER A 205 22.16 8.91 4.65
N CYS A 206 22.69 10.10 4.93
CA CYS A 206 22.56 11.26 4.04
C CYS A 206 23.80 12.17 4.13
N GLU A 207 24.00 13.05 3.15
CA GLU A 207 24.91 14.20 3.26
C GLU A 207 24.13 15.52 3.32
N THR A 208 22.94 15.52 2.71
CA THR A 208 21.98 16.62 2.64
C THR A 208 20.56 16.07 2.75
N THR A 209 19.59 16.94 3.07
CA THR A 209 18.17 16.53 3.13
C THR A 209 17.64 15.96 1.81
N GLU A 210 18.22 16.36 0.67
CA GLU A 210 17.84 15.85 -0.66
C GLU A 210 18.27 14.38 -0.89
N ASP A 211 19.18 13.86 -0.07
CA ASP A 211 19.57 12.45 -0.11
C ASP A 211 18.56 11.55 0.63
N CYS A 212 17.65 12.15 1.40
CA CYS A 212 16.64 11.41 2.13
C CYS A 212 15.53 10.90 1.19
N PRO A 213 14.96 9.72 1.46
CA PRO A 213 13.86 9.17 0.67
C PRO A 213 12.68 10.13 0.48
N MET A 214 12.36 10.91 1.52
CA MET A 214 11.29 11.89 1.51
C MET A 214 11.78 13.22 2.12
N PRO A 215 12.45 14.08 1.33
CA PRO A 215 13.03 15.34 1.82
C PRO A 215 12.01 16.31 2.44
N ASP A 216 10.73 16.20 2.07
CA ASP A 216 9.64 16.99 2.65
C ASP A 216 9.18 16.50 4.03
N LEU A 217 9.52 15.25 4.39
CA LEU A 217 9.14 14.58 5.66
C LEU A 217 10.34 14.26 6.55
N GLU A 218 11.56 14.49 6.06
CA GLU A 218 12.81 14.13 6.72
C GLU A 218 13.79 15.31 6.73
N GLU A 219 14.70 15.30 7.69
CA GLU A 219 15.86 16.19 7.75
C GLU A 219 17.15 15.38 7.89
N CYS A 220 18.22 15.84 7.27
CA CYS A 220 19.54 15.22 7.40
C CYS A 220 20.27 15.78 8.63
N LEU A 221 20.46 14.94 9.65
CA LEU A 221 21.06 15.31 10.93
C LEU A 221 22.39 14.60 11.16
N GLU A 222 23.27 15.22 11.94
CA GLU A 222 24.55 14.67 12.38
C GLU A 222 24.47 14.25 13.85
N ASP A 223 24.88 13.02 14.17
CA ASP A 223 24.97 12.55 15.55
C ASP A 223 26.24 13.03 16.28
N GLU A 224 26.39 12.69 17.56
CA GLU A 224 27.57 13.08 18.36
C GLU A 224 28.90 12.47 17.86
N SER A 225 28.83 11.42 17.03
CA SER A 225 29.98 10.74 16.44
C SER A 225 30.36 11.30 15.06
N GLY A 226 29.54 12.19 14.50
CA GLY A 226 29.72 12.77 13.16
C GLY A 226 29.10 11.93 12.04
N GLU A 227 28.21 10.99 12.36
CA GLU A 227 27.46 10.21 11.36
C GLU A 227 26.18 10.94 10.97
N TRP A 228 25.90 10.99 9.67
CA TRP A 228 24.77 11.72 9.10
C TRP A 228 23.64 10.79 8.68
N TYR A 229 22.41 11.11 9.08
CA TYR A 229 21.24 10.24 8.88
C TYR A 229 19.94 11.03 8.65
N CYS A 230 19.01 10.41 7.94
CA CYS A 230 17.67 10.92 7.71
C CYS A 230 16.81 10.71 8.95
N SER A 231 16.36 11.81 9.55
CA SER A 231 15.48 11.84 10.70
C SER A 231 14.12 12.40 10.30
N PRO A 232 13.00 11.79 10.71
CA PRO A 232 11.68 12.36 10.42
C PRO A 232 11.47 13.73 11.10
N VAL A 233 10.86 14.67 10.37
CA VAL A 233 10.61 16.05 10.85
C VAL A 233 9.39 16.15 11.76
N SER A 234 8.44 15.24 11.66
CA SER A 234 7.24 15.22 12.50
C SER A 234 7.52 14.49 13.82
N SER A 235 7.07 15.08 14.94
CA SER A 235 6.95 14.34 16.18
C SER A 235 5.90 13.26 15.98
N PHE A 236 6.28 11.99 16.10
CA PHE A 236 5.39 10.85 15.96
C PHE A 236 4.08 11.06 16.71
N ASP A 237 2.96 11.05 15.99
CA ASP A 237 1.67 10.87 16.62
C ASP A 237 1.60 9.43 17.10
N THR A 238 1.71 9.26 18.43
CA THR A 238 1.52 7.98 19.10
C THR A 238 0.05 7.60 19.03
N PHE A 239 -0.27 6.52 18.33
CA PHE A 239 -1.59 5.85 18.45
C PHE A 239 -1.80 5.23 19.84
#